data_AF-A0A167DH19-F1
#
_entry.id   AF-A0A167DH19-F1
#
_cell.length_a   1.000
_cell.length_b   1.000
_cell.length_c   1.000
_cell.angle_alpha   90.00
_cell.angle_beta   90.00
_cell.angle_gamma   90.00
#
_symmetry.space_group_name_H-M   'P 1'
#
loop_
_entity.id
_entity.type
_entity.pdbx_description
1 polymer ?
#
loop_
_entity_poly.entity_id
_entity_poly.type
_entity_poly.pdbx_seq_one_letter_code
_entity_poly.pdbx_strand_id
1 'polypeptide(L)'
;MPVSDEIKPDLWRFALGRWQDKAFEKTCLYLQDEYQVPVSLMLCGLWLAALGKQPDAKVGRRLAELAGQFESDYLRPLRAVRRKAGQDERLPEFKRQLQQVELEGERWLLTSLPMLCDTLLPAGKPVDPMGWLLVLVPETAQCEGLQKSLNELVAL
;
A
#
# COMPACT_ATOMS: atom_id res chain seq x y z
N MET A 1 -30.02 -22.65 -5.75
CA MET A 1 -28.82 -22.27 -6.52
C MET A 1 -27.70 -22.13 -5.52
N PRO A 2 -26.53 -22.78 -5.68
CA PRO A 2 -25.41 -22.47 -4.80
C PRO A 2 -24.99 -21.05 -5.15
N VAL A 3 -25.10 -20.13 -4.18
CA VAL A 3 -24.39 -18.87 -4.23
C VAL A 3 -22.92 -19.28 -4.18
N SER A 4 -22.20 -19.06 -5.27
CA SER A 4 -20.75 -19.18 -5.27
C SER A 4 -20.24 -18.12 -4.29
N ASP A 5 -19.93 -18.53 -3.06
CA ASP A 5 -19.09 -17.79 -2.12
C ASP A 5 -17.66 -17.77 -2.66
N GLU A 6 -17.46 -17.28 -3.89
CA GLU A 6 -16.19 -16.69 -4.26
C GLU A 6 -16.04 -15.46 -3.37
N ILE A 7 -15.46 -15.68 -2.19
CA ILE A 7 -14.90 -14.62 -1.37
C ILE A 7 -13.87 -13.97 -2.28
N LYS A 8 -14.27 -12.91 -2.99
CA LYS A 8 -13.31 -12.03 -3.64
C LYS A 8 -12.31 -11.65 -2.56
N PRO A 9 -11.02 -11.94 -2.72
CA PRO A 9 -10.04 -11.52 -1.75
C PRO A 9 -10.07 -9.99 -1.73
N ASP A 10 -10.67 -9.42 -0.69
CA ASP A 10 -10.60 -7.99 -0.48
C ASP A 10 -9.13 -7.61 -0.23
N LEU A 11 -8.77 -6.39 -0.63
CA LEU A 11 -7.39 -5.90 -0.52
C LEU A 11 -6.87 -5.99 0.93
N TRP A 12 -7.76 -5.87 1.92
CA TRP A 12 -7.41 -6.01 3.33
C TRP A 12 -6.92 -7.42 3.68
N ARG A 13 -7.64 -8.47 3.27
CA ARG A 13 -7.25 -9.87 3.48
C ARG A 13 -5.98 -10.21 2.71
N PHE A 14 -5.83 -9.69 1.51
CA PHE A 14 -4.58 -9.80 0.76
C PHE A 14 -3.40 -9.20 1.53
N ALA A 15 -3.56 -7.98 2.06
CA ALA A 15 -2.56 -7.30 2.87
C ALA A 15 -2.18 -8.10 4.12
N LEU A 16 -3.17 -8.63 4.86
CA LEU A 16 -2.93 -9.47 6.03
C LEU A 16 -2.14 -10.75 5.69
N GLY A 17 -2.37 -11.33 4.51
CA GLY A 17 -1.58 -12.47 4.03
C GLY A 17 -0.13 -12.10 3.77
N ARG A 18 0.12 -10.98 3.08
CA ARG A 18 1.48 -10.50 2.79
C ARG A 18 2.24 -10.10 4.05
N TRP A 19 1.57 -9.56 5.06
CA TRP A 19 2.17 -9.19 6.34
C TRP A 19 2.66 -10.36 7.20
N GLN A 20 2.38 -11.60 6.83
CA GLN A 20 2.98 -12.76 7.48
C GLN A 20 4.46 -12.94 7.11
N ASP A 21 4.88 -12.41 5.96
CA ASP A 21 6.28 -12.41 5.53
C ASP A 21 7.05 -11.22 6.15
N LYS A 22 8.04 -11.54 6.98
CA LYS A 22 8.90 -10.54 7.65
C LYS A 22 9.81 -9.78 6.71
N ALA A 23 10.26 -10.39 5.62
CA ALA A 23 11.04 -9.68 4.60
C ALA A 23 10.16 -8.65 3.88
N PHE A 24 8.92 -9.02 3.58
CA PHE A 24 7.93 -8.12 3.00
C PHE A 24 7.60 -6.97 3.94
N GLU A 25 7.35 -7.28 5.23
CA GLU A 25 7.17 -6.29 6.31
C GLU A 25 8.28 -5.24 6.33
N LYS A 26 9.52 -5.71 6.44
CA LYS A 26 10.68 -4.85 6.54
C LYS A 26 10.85 -3.96 5.30
N THR A 27 10.65 -4.51 4.11
CA THR A 27 10.83 -3.78 2.84
C THR A 27 9.79 -2.68 2.68
N CYS A 28 8.51 -2.96 2.99
CA CYS A 28 7.47 -1.94 2.96
C CYS A 28 7.71 -0.82 3.98
N LEU A 29 8.14 -1.15 5.21
CA LEU A 29 8.45 -0.14 6.22
C LEU A 29 9.64 0.73 5.82
N TYR A 30 10.68 0.14 5.22
CA TYR A 30 11.80 0.89 4.65
C TYR A 30 11.34 1.85 3.55
N LEU A 31 10.52 1.37 2.61
CA LEU A 31 9.95 2.19 1.53
C LEU A 31 9.08 3.34 2.05
N GLN A 32 8.29 3.09 3.10
CA GLN A 32 7.49 4.11 3.78
C GLN A 32 8.36 5.17 4.46
N ASP A 33 9.38 4.73 5.19
CA ASP A 33 10.19 5.63 6.01
C ASP A 33 11.14 6.49 5.16
N GLU A 34 11.84 5.89 4.19
CA GLU A 34 12.85 6.57 3.38
C GLU A 34 12.24 7.34 2.20
N TYR A 35 11.26 6.75 1.51
CA TYR A 35 10.72 7.31 0.27
C TYR A 35 9.30 7.86 0.43
N GLN A 36 8.71 7.76 1.62
CA GLN A 36 7.35 8.25 1.90
C GLN A 36 6.28 7.63 0.99
N VAL A 37 6.55 6.42 0.50
CA VAL A 37 5.64 5.66 -0.36
C VAL A 37 4.55 5.04 0.51
N PRO A 38 3.26 5.28 0.21
CA PRO A 38 2.17 4.73 1.01
C PRO A 38 2.13 3.20 0.89
N VAL A 39 2.22 2.49 2.01
CA VAL A 39 2.19 1.02 2.02
C VAL A 39 0.87 0.48 1.48
N SER A 40 -0.25 1.12 1.82
CA SER A 40 -1.56 0.75 1.29
C SER A 40 -1.65 0.86 -0.23
N LEU A 41 -0.93 1.82 -0.83
CA LEU A 41 -0.87 2.00 -2.28
C LEU A 41 -0.05 0.90 -2.95
N MET A 42 1.11 0.54 -2.38
CA MET A 42 1.93 -0.57 -2.88
C MET A 42 1.17 -1.90 -2.81
N LEU A 43 0.53 -2.18 -1.66
CA LEU A 43 -0.32 -3.35 -1.48
C LEU A 43 -1.46 -3.41 -2.50
N CYS A 44 -2.08 -2.27 -2.81
CA CYS A 44 -3.09 -2.17 -3.86
C CYS A 44 -2.53 -2.57 -5.23
N GLY A 45 -1.35 -2.09 -5.61
CA GLY A 45 -0.70 -2.45 -6.87
C GLY A 45 -0.39 -3.95 -6.98
N LEU A 46 0.19 -4.53 -5.91
CA LEU A 46 0.49 -5.95 -5.84
C LEU A 46 -0.78 -6.81 -5.92
N TRP A 47 -1.85 -6.38 -5.25
CA TRP A 47 -3.15 -7.05 -5.29
C TRP A 47 -3.77 -7.01 -6.69
N LEU A 48 -3.74 -5.85 -7.38
CA LEU A 48 -4.25 -5.71 -8.74
C LEU A 48 -3.47 -6.59 -9.74
N ALA A 49 -2.16 -6.70 -9.57
CA ALA A 49 -1.33 -7.61 -10.36
C ALA A 49 -1.70 -9.08 -10.10
N ALA A 50 -1.88 -9.46 -8.83
CA ALA A 50 -2.31 -10.80 -8.44
C ALA A 50 -3.71 -11.17 -8.98
N LEU A 51 -4.60 -10.18 -9.10
CA LEU A 51 -5.90 -10.33 -9.75
C LEU A 51 -5.83 -10.32 -11.29
N GLY A 52 -4.64 -10.18 -11.87
CA GLY A 52 -4.44 -10.13 -13.31
C GLY A 52 -5.11 -8.92 -13.97
N LYS A 53 -5.19 -7.77 -13.28
CA LYS A 53 -5.71 -6.52 -13.84
C LYS A 53 -4.62 -5.78 -14.60
N GLN A 54 -4.93 -5.30 -15.81
CA GLN A 54 -3.97 -4.52 -16.59
C GLN A 54 -3.63 -3.21 -15.88
N PRO A 55 -2.34 -2.83 -15.76
CA PRO A 55 -1.96 -1.50 -15.33
C PRO A 55 -2.62 -0.43 -16.20
N ASP A 56 -3.33 0.49 -15.57
CA ASP A 56 -4.03 1.59 -16.23
C ASP A 56 -3.60 2.92 -15.62
N ALA A 57 -3.03 3.80 -16.44
CA ALA A 57 -2.48 5.08 -15.99
C ALA A 57 -3.55 6.08 -15.47
N LYS A 58 -4.81 5.95 -15.89
CA LYS A 58 -5.89 6.83 -15.42
C LYS A 58 -6.38 6.39 -14.04
N VAL A 59 -6.62 5.09 -13.85
CA VAL A 59 -6.97 4.51 -12.55
C VAL A 59 -5.82 4.68 -11.57
N GLY A 60 -4.59 4.39 -12.01
CA GLY A 60 -3.39 4.55 -11.21
C GLY A 60 -3.20 5.97 -10.66
N ARG A 61 -3.39 7.00 -11.49
CA ARG A 61 -3.35 8.40 -11.02
C ARG A 61 -4.38 8.69 -9.94
N ARG A 62 -5.62 8.19 -10.08
CA ARG A 62 -6.67 8.38 -9.07
C ARG A 62 -6.34 7.68 -7.75
N LEU A 63 -5.79 6.47 -7.82
CA LEU A 63 -5.33 5.72 -6.64
C LEU A 63 -4.21 6.47 -5.93
N ALA A 64 -3.19 6.92 -6.68
CA ALA A 64 -2.06 7.67 -6.15
C ALA A 64 -2.48 9.02 -5.56
N GLU A 65 -3.42 9.73 -6.19
CA GLU A 65 -3.97 10.99 -5.69
C GLU A 65 -4.74 10.79 -4.38
N LEU A 66 -5.64 9.81 -4.31
CA LEU A 66 -6.39 9.51 -3.08
C LEU A 66 -5.46 9.14 -1.93
N ALA A 67 -4.53 8.20 -2.18
CA ALA A 67 -3.57 7.76 -1.16
C ALA A 67 -2.63 8.89 -0.76
N GLY A 68 -2.10 9.65 -1.72
CA GLY A 68 -1.18 10.75 -1.48
C GLY A 68 -1.80 11.89 -0.67
N GLN A 69 -3.03 12.27 -0.99
CA GLN A 69 -3.76 13.31 -0.24
C GLN A 69 -4.00 12.87 1.21
N PHE A 70 -4.51 11.65 1.41
CA PHE A 70 -4.77 11.12 2.76
C PHE A 70 -3.48 10.97 3.58
N GLU A 71 -2.39 10.56 2.92
CA GLU A 71 -1.07 10.46 3.53
C GLU A 71 -0.53 11.82 3.96
N SER A 72 -0.64 12.83 3.10
CA SER A 72 -0.23 14.20 3.41
C SER A 72 -1.03 14.81 4.55
N ASP A 73 -2.34 14.64 4.53
CA ASP A 73 -3.25 15.31 5.47
C ASP A 73 -3.27 14.65 6.85
N TYR A 74 -3.12 13.32 6.91
CA TYR A 74 -3.37 12.55 8.13
C TYR A 74 -2.19 11.67 8.53
N LEU A 75 -1.78 10.71 7.68
CA LEU A 75 -0.86 9.66 8.12
C LEU A 75 0.58 10.15 8.35
N ARG A 76 1.13 10.99 7.47
CA ARG A 76 2.48 11.55 7.65
C ARG A 76 2.56 12.45 8.90
N PRO A 77 1.60 13.37 9.16
CA PRO A 77 1.55 14.09 10.43
C PRO A 77 1.45 13.16 11.65
N LEU A 78 0.59 12.14 11.62
CA LEU A 78 0.46 11.18 12.72
C LEU A 78 1.78 10.43 12.99
N ARG A 79 2.44 9.92 11.94
CA ARG A 79 3.75 9.26 12.04
C ARG A 79 4.80 10.19 12.64
N ALA A 80 4.81 11.47 12.26
CA ALA A 80 5.73 12.45 12.85
C ALA A 80 5.49 12.64 14.35
N VAL A 81 4.22 12.76 14.78
CA VAL A 81 3.86 12.85 16.20
C VAL A 81 4.23 11.57 16.95
N ARG A 82 3.96 10.38 16.38
CA ARG A 82 4.32 9.09 17.00
C ARG A 82 5.83 8.93 17.15
N ARG A 83 6.62 9.33 16.15
CA ARG A 83 8.09 9.31 16.21
C ARG A 83 8.60 10.24 17.31
N LYS A 84 8.04 11.44 17.43
CA LYS A 84 8.38 12.38 18.51
C LYS A 84 8.02 11.82 19.89
N ALA A 85 6.83 11.24 20.05
CA ALA A 85 6.40 10.60 21.29
C ALA A 85 7.30 9.40 21.66
N GLY A 86 7.82 8.68 20.67
CA GLY A 86 8.74 7.56 20.89
C GLY A 86 10.12 7.94 21.43
N GLN A 87 10.47 9.23 21.45
CA GLN A 87 11.70 9.74 22.08
C GLN A 87 11.52 10.04 23.58
N ASP A 88 10.28 10.03 24.07
CA ASP A 88 9.95 10.29 25.47
C ASP A 88 9.48 8.99 26.14
N GLU A 89 10.33 8.45 27.02
CA GLU A 89 10.05 7.21 27.76
C GLU A 89 8.81 7.30 28.65
N ARG A 90 8.31 8.51 28.95
CA ARG A 90 7.09 8.72 29.74
C ARG A 90 5.81 8.55 28.94
N LEU A 91 5.87 8.42 27.61
CA LEU A 91 4.72 8.40 26.71
C LEU A 91 4.46 7.04 26.00
N PRO A 92 4.65 5.87 26.63
CA PRO A 92 4.53 4.58 25.94
C PRO A 92 3.09 4.32 25.47
N GLU A 93 2.10 4.65 26.30
CA GLU A 93 0.68 4.44 25.98
C GLU A 93 0.21 5.41 24.88
N PHE A 94 0.67 6.66 24.92
CA PHE A 94 0.34 7.64 23.90
C PHE A 94 0.89 7.24 22.52
N LYS A 95 2.14 6.76 22.47
CA LYS A 95 2.73 6.18 21.25
C LYS A 95 1.91 5.00 20.72
N ARG A 96 1.47 4.10 21.62
CA ARG A 96 0.65 2.94 21.25
C ARG A 96 -0.68 3.36 20.65
N GLN A 97 -1.35 4.37 21.22
CA GLN A 97 -2.61 4.90 20.71
C GLN A 97 -2.45 5.56 19.34
N LEU A 98 -1.40 6.37 19.14
CA LEU A 98 -1.09 6.93 17.82
C LEU A 98 -0.88 5.86 16.76
N GLN A 99 -0.17 4.77 17.10
CA GLN A 99 0.00 3.65 16.18
C GLN A 99 -1.34 2.99 15.80
N GLN A 100 -2.28 2.87 16.73
CA GLN A 100 -3.62 2.33 16.43
C GLN A 100 -4.39 3.24 15.47
N VAL A 101 -4.31 4.57 15.66
CA VAL A 101 -4.94 5.54 14.76
C VAL A 101 -4.31 5.50 13.36
N GLU A 102 -2.98 5.35 13.27
CA GLU A 102 -2.30 5.14 11.98
C GLU A 102 -2.81 3.88 11.26
N LEU A 103 -2.91 2.75 11.98
CA LEU A 103 -3.41 1.50 11.42
C LEU A 103 -4.88 1.60 10.96
N GLU A 104 -5.71 2.36 11.68
CA GLU A 104 -7.09 2.61 11.27
C GLU A 104 -7.15 3.42 9.97
N GLY A 105 -6.32 4.46 9.83
CA GLY A 105 -6.19 5.22 8.59
C GLY A 105 -5.67 4.38 7.41
N GLU A 106 -4.67 3.54 7.64
CA GLU A 106 -4.17 2.61 6.62
C GLU A 106 -5.23 1.59 6.19
N ARG A 107 -6.04 1.09 7.15
CA ARG A 107 -7.19 0.22 6.87
C ARG A 107 -8.28 0.93 6.06
N TRP A 108 -8.53 2.21 6.34
CA TRP A 108 -9.45 3.01 5.53
C TRP A 108 -8.97 3.12 4.08
N LEU A 109 -7.67 3.35 3.85
CA LEU A 109 -7.11 3.33 2.49
C LEU A 109 -7.26 1.95 1.83
N LEU A 110 -6.96 0.86 2.54
CA LEU A 110 -7.07 -0.50 2.00
C LEU A 110 -8.51 -0.92 1.68
N THR A 111 -9.50 -0.27 2.28
CA THR A 111 -10.93 -0.49 1.97
C THR A 111 -11.45 0.49 0.91
N SER A 112 -10.83 1.66 0.78
CA SER A 112 -11.25 2.70 -0.17
C SER A 112 -10.66 2.57 -1.56
N LEU A 113 -9.37 2.26 -1.66
CA LEU A 113 -8.65 2.11 -2.93
C LEU A 113 -9.33 1.12 -3.90
N PRO A 114 -9.81 -0.07 -3.47
CA PRO A 114 -10.49 -1.01 -4.35
C PRO A 114 -11.72 -0.44 -5.06
N MET A 115 -12.42 0.53 -4.47
CA MET A 115 -13.62 1.14 -5.06
C MET A 115 -13.31 1.94 -6.33
N LEU A 116 -12.05 2.31 -6.57
CA LEU A 116 -11.61 3.03 -7.77
C LEU A 116 -11.24 2.09 -8.93
N CYS A 117 -11.28 0.78 -8.70
CA CYS A 117 -10.73 -0.24 -9.61
C CYS A 117 -11.78 -0.98 -10.45
N ASP A 118 -13.07 -0.66 -10.29
CA ASP A 118 -14.17 -1.42 -10.92
C ASP A 118 -14.12 -1.43 -12.45
N THR A 119 -13.55 -0.40 -13.07
CA THR A 119 -13.44 -0.28 -14.53
C THR A 119 -12.24 -1.03 -15.12
N LEU A 120 -11.41 -1.69 -14.30
CA LEU A 120 -10.18 -2.32 -14.76
C LEU A 120 -10.43 -3.61 -15.54
N LEU A 121 -9.85 -3.67 -16.73
CA LEU A 121 -9.92 -4.81 -17.61
C LEU A 121 -9.03 -5.96 -17.13
N PRO A 122 -9.45 -7.22 -17.33
CA PRO A 122 -8.59 -8.37 -17.13
C PRO A 122 -7.46 -8.37 -18.17
N ALA A 123 -6.29 -8.85 -17.79
CA ALA A 123 -5.12 -8.88 -18.64
C ALA A 123 -5.07 -10.03 -19.63
N GLY A 124 -5.77 -11.14 -19.34
CA GLY A 124 -5.72 -12.37 -20.13
C GLY A 124 -4.35 -13.09 -20.09
N LYS A 125 -3.39 -12.55 -19.33
CA LYS A 125 -2.05 -13.10 -19.08
C LYS A 125 -1.58 -12.69 -17.68
N PRO A 126 -0.56 -13.37 -17.11
CA PRO A 126 0.06 -12.91 -15.87
C PRO A 126 0.52 -11.45 -15.99
N VAL A 127 0.22 -10.66 -14.97
CA VAL A 127 0.62 -9.24 -14.88
C VAL A 127 1.85 -9.15 -14.00
N ASP A 128 2.91 -8.53 -14.52
CA ASP A 128 4.08 -8.17 -13.73
C ASP A 128 3.68 -7.10 -12.69
N PRO A 129 3.85 -7.36 -11.37
CA PRO A 129 3.52 -6.40 -10.34
C PRO A 129 4.26 -5.06 -10.50
N MET A 130 5.47 -5.07 -11.08
CA MET A 130 6.21 -3.83 -11.33
C MET A 130 5.48 -2.88 -12.29
N GLY A 131 4.67 -3.41 -13.21
CA GLY A 131 3.84 -2.60 -14.09
C GLY A 131 2.83 -1.72 -13.34
N TRP A 132 2.24 -2.24 -12.25
CA TRP A 132 1.38 -1.44 -11.38
C TRP A 132 2.19 -0.47 -10.52
N LEU A 133 3.32 -0.90 -9.94
CA LEU A 133 4.13 -0.03 -9.08
C LEU A 133 4.67 1.20 -9.83
N LEU A 134 5.09 1.05 -11.10
CA LEU A 134 5.52 2.18 -11.93
C LEU A 134 4.40 3.18 -12.22
N VAL A 135 3.16 2.71 -12.30
CA VAL A 135 1.98 3.56 -12.53
C VAL A 135 1.55 4.29 -11.25
N LEU A 136 1.70 3.64 -10.09
CA LEU A 136 1.28 4.18 -8.79
C LEU A 136 2.34 5.06 -8.14
N VAL A 137 3.62 4.81 -8.41
CA VAL A 137 4.77 5.52 -7.85
C VAL A 137 5.66 5.98 -9.01
N PRO A 138 5.28 7.03 -9.75
CA PRO A 138 6.01 7.48 -10.94
C PRO A 138 7.45 7.92 -10.64
N GLU A 139 7.75 8.32 -9.41
CA GLU A 139 9.09 8.68 -8.92
C GLU A 139 10.08 7.51 -9.01
N THR A 140 9.57 6.27 -9.07
CA THR A 140 10.37 5.05 -9.24
C THR A 140 11.30 5.13 -10.45
N ALA A 141 10.87 5.76 -11.55
CA ALA A 141 11.68 5.88 -12.75
C ALA A 141 12.88 6.84 -12.61
N GLN A 142 12.91 7.64 -11.54
CA GLN A 142 13.89 8.72 -11.34
C GLN A 142 14.81 8.47 -10.15
N CYS A 143 14.56 7.42 -9.36
CA CYS A 143 15.31 7.09 -8.16
C CYS A 143 15.74 5.62 -8.16
N GLU A 144 17.03 5.37 -8.40
CA GLU A 144 17.60 4.01 -8.44
C GLU A 144 17.39 3.24 -7.13
N GLY A 145 17.52 3.92 -5.99
CA GLY A 145 17.29 3.31 -4.67
C GLY A 145 15.86 2.83 -4.48
N LEU A 146 14.88 3.68 -4.84
CA LEU A 146 13.47 3.35 -4.80
C LEU A 146 13.15 2.18 -5.75
N GLN A 147 13.66 2.24 -6.99
CA GLN A 147 13.46 1.19 -7.98
C GLN A 147 14.01 -0.16 -7.50
N LYS A 148 15.21 -0.16 -6.92
CA LYS A 148 15.83 -1.37 -6.37
C LYS A 148 14.97 -1.97 -5.26
N SER A 149 14.53 -1.16 -4.30
CA SER A 149 13.71 -1.65 -3.18
C SER A 149 12.32 -2.12 -3.61
N LEU A 150 11.72 -1.51 -4.64
CA LEU A 150 10.47 -2.02 -5.22
C LEU A 150 10.68 -3.35 -5.97
N ASN A 151 11.78 -3.53 -6.69
CA ASN A 151 12.11 -4.81 -7.30
C ASN A 151 12.32 -5.92 -6.25
N GLU A 152 13.01 -5.61 -5.15
CA GLU A 152 13.15 -6.53 -4.01
C GLU A 152 11.80 -6.89 -3.42
N LEU A 153 10.89 -5.91 -3.26
CA LEU A 153 9.53 -6.13 -2.77
C LEU A 153 8.72 -7.06 -3.69
N VAL A 154 8.82 -6.89 -5.01
CA VAL A 154 8.09 -7.70 -6.00
C VAL A 154 8.59 -9.16 -6.03
N ALA A 155 9.84 -9.40 -5.66
CA ALA A 155 10.43 -10.74 -5.63
C ALA A 155 10.02 -11.58 -4.40
N LEU A 156 9.36 -10.98 -3.42
CA LEU A 156 8.82 -11.61 -2.20
C LEU A 156 7.35 -12.00 -2.40
#